data_AF-A0A5N7DJF2-F1
#
_entry.id   AF-A0A5N7DJF2-F1
#
_cell.length_a   1.000
_cell.length_b   1.000
_cell.length_c   1.000
_cell.angle_alpha   90.00
_cell.angle_beta   90.00
_cell.angle_gamma   90.00
#
_symmetry.space_group_name_H-M   'P 1'
#
loop_
_entity.id
_entity.type
_entity.pdbx_description
1 polymer ?
#
loop_
_entity_poly.entity_id
_entity_poly.type
_entity_poly.pdbx_seq_one_letter_code
_entity_poly.pdbx_strand_id
1 'polypeptide(L)'
;MGTRGGCFDNQLSPLVTPEDLLHLQGLPVLFITGTANEIFDPESTLRDYEMLRRRFGEHLHRRFQVEGYGHLDTIVGKSAAKDVYWKVTDHLRWCFQHHVSNLCRGSKSKHSHGTGDQYVRRSVDGVSESYTQSTLEGLWLP
;
A
#
# COMPACT_ATOMS: atom_id res chain seq x y z
N MET A 1 -16.04 -0.22 -19.20
CA MET A 1 -16.96 -0.68 -18.12
C MET A 1 -17.94 -1.66 -18.73
N GLY A 2 -18.28 -2.76 -18.05
CA GLY A 2 -19.29 -3.71 -18.54
C GLY A 2 -20.65 -3.02 -18.79
N THR A 3 -21.56 -3.69 -19.50
CA THR A 3 -22.88 -3.15 -19.89
C THR A 3 -23.75 -2.67 -18.72
N ARG A 4 -23.40 -3.03 -17.49
CA ARG A 4 -24.13 -2.68 -16.26
C ARG A 4 -23.41 -1.68 -15.36
N GLY A 5 -22.30 -1.08 -15.80
CA GLY A 5 -21.63 0.01 -15.08
C GLY A 5 -21.00 -0.38 -13.73
N GLY A 6 -20.75 -1.68 -13.50
CA GLY A 6 -20.15 -2.20 -12.27
C GLY A 6 -19.30 -3.44 -12.53
N CYS A 7 -18.61 -3.90 -11.48
CA CYS A 7 -17.84 -5.15 -11.49
C CYS A 7 -18.74 -6.32 -11.08
N PHE A 8 -18.73 -7.40 -11.87
CA PHE A 8 -19.55 -8.59 -11.67
C PHE A 8 -18.70 -9.85 -11.83
N ASP A 9 -19.10 -10.93 -11.17
CA ASP A 9 -18.50 -12.25 -11.37
C ASP A 9 -19.02 -12.94 -12.64
N ASN A 10 -18.57 -14.18 -12.87
CA ASN A 10 -18.99 -15.00 -14.02
C ASN A 10 -20.47 -15.43 -13.97
N GLN A 11 -21.14 -15.25 -12.83
CA GLN A 11 -22.56 -15.51 -12.62
C GLN A 11 -23.40 -14.24 -12.67
N LEU A 12 -22.80 -13.10 -13.06
CA LEU A 12 -23.41 -11.78 -13.08
C LEU A 12 -23.89 -11.29 -11.70
N SER A 13 -23.26 -11.76 -10.63
CA SER A 13 -23.44 -11.22 -9.27
C SER A 13 -22.54 -9.99 -9.07
N PRO A 14 -23.04 -8.89 -8.48
CA PRO A 14 -22.20 -7.71 -8.22
C PRO A 14 -21.05 -8.04 -7.27
N LEU A 15 -19.84 -7.56 -7.57
CA LEU A 15 -18.65 -7.71 -6.72
C LEU A 15 -18.40 -6.49 -5.82
N VAL A 16 -19.15 -5.41 -6.02
CA VAL A 16 -19.07 -4.21 -5.18
C VAL A 16 -20.21 -4.24 -4.17
N THR A 17 -20.05 -5.04 -3.12
CA THR A 17 -20.99 -5.15 -1.99
C THR A 17 -20.37 -4.56 -0.71
N PRO A 18 -21.18 -4.11 0.27
CA PRO A 18 -20.66 -3.65 1.56
C PRO A 18 -19.77 -4.68 2.27
N GLU A 19 -20.09 -5.96 2.13
CA GLU A 19 -19.37 -7.09 2.70
C GLU A 19 -18.03 -7.30 1.99
N ASP A 20 -18.01 -7.32 0.65
CA ASP A 20 -16.79 -7.51 -0.13
C ASP A 20 -15.79 -6.36 0.08
N LEU A 21 -16.29 -5.13 0.25
CA LEU A 21 -15.44 -3.98 0.54
C LEU A 21 -14.66 -4.16 1.85
N LEU A 22 -15.18 -4.89 2.85
CA LEU A 22 -14.47 -5.12 4.11
C LEU A 22 -13.15 -5.87 3.92
N HIS A 23 -12.99 -6.65 2.84
CA HIS A 23 -11.73 -7.29 2.51
C HIS A 23 -10.61 -6.28 2.19
N LEU A 24 -10.95 -5.03 1.89
CA LEU A 24 -10.01 -3.94 1.65
C LEU A 24 -9.74 -3.09 2.89
N GLN A 25 -10.38 -3.39 4.03
CA GLN A 25 -10.19 -2.62 5.25
C GLN A 25 -8.76 -2.75 5.77
N GLY A 26 -8.11 -1.60 6.01
CA GLY A 26 -6.75 -1.57 6.53
C GLY A 26 -5.66 -1.86 5.48
N LEU A 27 -6.03 -2.08 4.20
CA LEU A 27 -5.07 -2.26 3.12
C LEU A 27 -4.69 -0.91 2.50
N PRO A 28 -3.40 -0.56 2.45
CA PRO A 28 -2.93 0.54 1.63
C PRO A 28 -3.13 0.25 0.14
N VAL A 29 -3.70 1.21 -0.60
CA VAL A 29 -3.94 1.07 -2.04
C VAL A 29 -3.43 2.30 -2.79
N LEU A 30 -2.68 2.08 -3.87
CA LEU A 30 -2.33 3.09 -4.86
C LEU A 30 -3.06 2.82 -6.17
N PHE A 31 -3.94 3.72 -6.56
CA PHE A 31 -4.55 3.73 -7.89
C PHE A 31 -3.62 4.45 -8.87
N ILE A 32 -3.30 3.78 -9.99
CA ILE A 32 -2.50 4.34 -11.07
C ILE A 32 -3.30 4.24 -12.36
N THR A 33 -3.48 5.35 -13.08
CA THR A 33 -4.10 5.38 -14.40
C THR A 33 -3.39 6.38 -15.31
N GLY A 34 -3.41 6.12 -16.61
CA GLY A 34 -3.04 7.13 -17.60
C GLY A 34 -4.24 8.02 -17.95
N THR A 35 -4.02 9.27 -18.36
CA THR A 35 -5.09 10.21 -18.74
C THR A 35 -5.66 9.95 -20.14
N ALA A 36 -4.92 9.25 -21.01
CA ALA A 36 -5.32 8.87 -22.36
C ALA A 36 -5.76 7.39 -22.43
N ASN A 37 -6.34 6.87 -21.35
CA ASN A 37 -6.80 5.49 -21.28
C ASN A 37 -8.17 5.33 -21.99
N GLU A 38 -8.14 4.74 -23.18
CA GLU A 38 -9.33 4.49 -24.01
C GLU A 38 -10.13 3.23 -23.62
N ILE A 39 -9.62 2.40 -22.70
CA ILE A 39 -10.28 1.15 -22.29
C ILE A 39 -11.09 1.37 -21.00
N PHE A 40 -10.49 2.07 -20.04
CA PHE A 40 -11.11 2.44 -18.79
C PHE A 40 -10.98 3.95 -18.58
N ASP A 41 -12.13 4.62 -18.50
CA ASP A 41 -12.18 6.03 -18.18
C ASP A 41 -11.41 6.31 -16.88
N PRO A 42 -10.44 7.26 -16.87
CA PRO A 42 -9.68 7.63 -15.68
C PRO A 42 -10.56 7.99 -14.47
N GLU A 43 -11.78 8.48 -14.71
CA GLU A 43 -12.81 8.77 -13.70
C GLU A 43 -13.25 7.52 -12.92
N SER A 44 -13.17 6.33 -13.53
CA SER A 44 -13.50 5.07 -12.86
C SER A 44 -12.61 4.86 -11.63
N THR A 45 -11.31 5.10 -11.77
CA THR A 45 -10.38 5.01 -10.64
C THR A 45 -10.59 6.11 -9.60
N LEU A 46 -11.12 7.28 -10.00
CA LEU A 46 -11.48 8.34 -9.06
C LEU A 46 -12.67 7.91 -8.20
N ARG A 47 -13.69 7.30 -8.81
CA ARG A 47 -14.85 6.76 -8.10
C ARG A 47 -14.45 5.69 -7.09
N ASP A 48 -13.58 4.75 -7.48
CA ASP A 48 -13.10 3.70 -6.59
C ASP A 48 -12.27 4.27 -5.43
N TYR A 49 -11.38 5.23 -5.74
CA TYR A 49 -10.59 5.94 -4.74
C TYR A 49 -11.47 6.67 -3.72
N GLU A 50 -12.47 7.43 -4.18
CA GLU A 50 -13.39 8.15 -3.31
C GLU A 50 -14.30 7.21 -2.51
N MET A 51 -14.73 6.09 -3.11
CA MET A 51 -15.50 5.06 -2.42
C MET A 51 -14.73 4.50 -1.22
N LEU A 52 -13.47 4.11 -1.40
CA LEU A 52 -12.65 3.58 -0.31
C LEU A 52 -12.33 4.65 0.74
N ARG A 53 -12.05 5.90 0.34
CA ARG A 53 -11.82 7.01 1.28
C ARG A 53 -13.04 7.29 2.15
N ARG A 54 -14.23 7.33 1.57
CA ARG A 54 -15.48 7.53 2.30
C ARG A 54 -15.77 6.38 3.26
N ARG A 55 -15.43 5.15 2.88
CA ARG A 55 -15.72 3.95 3.67
C ARG A 55 -14.74 3.70 4.81
N PHE A 56 -13.44 3.92 4.59
CA PHE A 56 -12.35 3.51 5.49
C PHE A 56 -11.45 4.66 5.96
N GLY A 57 -11.67 5.87 5.46
CA GLY A 57 -10.85 7.04 5.75
C GLY A 57 -9.77 7.30 4.71
N GLU A 58 -9.15 8.48 4.82
CA GLU A 58 -8.38 9.05 3.70
C GLU A 58 -6.93 8.58 3.62
N HIS A 59 -6.37 8.11 4.74
CA HIS A 59 -4.92 7.96 4.93
C HIS A 59 -4.28 6.77 4.17
N LEU A 60 -5.03 5.71 3.89
CA LEU A 60 -4.48 4.49 3.25
C LEU A 60 -4.59 4.48 1.72
N HIS A 61 -5.40 5.36 1.16
CA HIS A 61 -5.74 5.36 -0.26
C HIS A 61 -5.03 6.52 -0.95
N ARG A 62 -4.30 6.22 -2.03
CA ARG A 62 -3.57 7.21 -2.83
C ARG A 62 -3.94 7.04 -4.30
N ARG A 63 -3.89 8.12 -5.07
CA ARG A 63 -4.17 8.11 -6.52
C ARG A 63 -3.10 8.88 -7.28
N PHE A 64 -2.68 8.33 -8.41
CA PHE A 64 -1.69 8.93 -9.31
C PHE A 64 -2.15 8.81 -10.77
N GLN A 65 -2.13 9.92 -11.48
CA GLN A 65 -2.47 10.00 -12.90
C GLN A 65 -1.23 10.37 -13.70
N VAL A 66 -1.00 9.65 -14.80
CA VAL A 66 0.12 9.89 -15.70
C VAL A 66 -0.40 10.50 -16.99
N GLU A 67 0.04 11.73 -17.27
CA GLU A 67 -0.45 12.48 -18.43
C GLU A 67 -0.03 11.80 -19.74
N GLY A 68 -0.96 11.68 -20.69
CA GLY A 68 -0.73 11.13 -22.03
C GLY A 68 -0.55 9.61 -22.10
N TYR A 69 -0.69 8.90 -20.98
CA TYR A 69 -0.53 7.44 -20.94
C TYR A 69 -1.85 6.72 -21.25
N GLY A 70 -1.77 5.68 -22.07
CA GLY A 70 -2.86 4.74 -22.35
C GLY A 70 -3.03 3.66 -21.28
N HIS A 71 -3.87 2.67 -21.57
CA HIS A 71 -4.31 1.65 -20.60
C HIS A 71 -3.17 0.92 -19.89
N LEU A 72 -2.21 0.40 -20.66
CA LEU A 72 -1.10 -0.41 -20.13
C LEU A 72 0.22 0.36 -20.07
N ASP A 73 0.25 1.60 -20.56
CA ASP A 73 1.48 2.40 -20.63
C ASP A 73 2.06 2.68 -19.25
N THR A 74 1.23 2.72 -18.20
CA THR A 74 1.69 2.94 -16.82
C THR A 74 2.49 1.76 -16.26
N ILE A 75 2.39 0.58 -16.89
CA ILE A 75 3.07 -0.64 -16.48
C ILE A 75 4.16 -1.02 -17.49
N VAL A 76 3.81 -1.11 -18.78
CA VAL A 76 4.71 -1.62 -19.85
C VAL A 76 5.12 -0.56 -20.87
N GLY A 77 4.74 0.70 -20.67
CA GLY A 77 5.12 1.79 -21.57
C GLY A 77 6.64 2.01 -21.58
N LYS A 78 7.18 2.44 -22.73
CA LYS A 78 8.64 2.63 -22.92
C LYS A 78 9.32 3.50 -21.86
N SER A 79 8.59 4.46 -21.29
CA SER A 79 9.09 5.38 -20.26
C SER A 79 8.50 5.09 -18.87
N ALA A 80 7.71 4.02 -18.69
CA ALA A 80 7.03 3.70 -17.43
C ALA A 80 7.99 3.60 -16.25
N ALA A 81 9.14 2.94 -16.46
CA ALA A 81 10.20 2.81 -15.45
C ALA A 81 10.65 4.17 -14.88
N LYS A 82 10.74 5.19 -15.75
CA LYS A 82 11.13 6.55 -15.36
C LYS A 82 9.96 7.33 -14.78
N ASP A 83 8.79 7.24 -15.40
CA ASP A 83 7.70 8.19 -15.15
C ASP A 83 6.70 7.70 -14.09
N VAL A 84 6.69 6.39 -13.78
CA VAL A 84 5.69 5.76 -12.92
C VAL A 84 6.28 5.02 -11.73
N TYR A 85 7.33 4.21 -11.93
CA TYR A 85 7.81 3.27 -10.90
C TYR A 85 8.41 3.95 -9.66
N TRP A 86 8.83 5.22 -9.74
CA TRP A 86 9.19 5.98 -8.56
C TRP A 86 8.00 6.16 -7.60
N LYS A 87 6.78 6.33 -8.12
CA LYS A 87 5.55 6.45 -7.33
C LYS A 87 5.16 5.13 -6.68
N VAL A 88 5.35 4.02 -7.40
CA VAL A 88 5.19 2.66 -6.87
C VAL A 88 6.17 2.43 -5.73
N THR A 89 7.44 2.76 -5.94
CA THR A 89 8.50 2.62 -4.92
C THR A 89 8.22 3.47 -3.68
N ASP A 90 7.80 4.72 -3.86
CA ASP A 90 7.36 5.60 -2.77
C ASP A 90 6.18 5.00 -1.99
N HIS A 91 5.20 4.44 -2.69
CA HIS A 91 4.07 3.79 -2.05
C HIS A 91 4.50 2.60 -1.19
N LEU A 92 5.34 1.72 -1.74
CA LEU A 92 5.88 0.55 -1.03
C LEU A 92 6.68 0.95 0.21
N ARG A 93 7.59 1.94 0.10
CA ARG A 93 8.35 2.45 1.24
C ARG A 93 7.45 2.97 2.35
N TRP A 94 6.44 3.75 1.99
CA TRP A 94 5.44 4.22 2.94
C TRP A 94 4.69 3.05 3.60
N CYS A 95 4.31 2.01 2.84
CA CYS A 95 3.67 0.83 3.40
C CYS A 95 4.56 0.15 4.42
N PHE A 96 5.84 -0.09 4.12
CA PHE A 96 6.76 -0.71 5.09
C PHE A 96 6.89 0.09 6.39
N GLN A 97 6.96 1.42 6.31
CA GLN A 97 7.05 2.27 7.49
C GLN A 97 5.78 2.23 8.35
N HIS A 98 4.61 2.15 7.72
CA HIS A 98 3.31 2.23 8.42
C HIS A 98 2.75 0.85 8.80
N HIS A 99 3.18 -0.24 8.15
CA HIS A 99 2.84 -1.62 8.54
C HIS A 99 3.52 -2.04 9.85
N VAL A 100 4.76 -1.60 10.12
CA VAL A 100 5.44 -1.87 11.41
C VAL A 100 4.65 -1.25 12.58
N SER A 101 4.02 -0.09 12.36
CA SER A 101 3.24 0.59 13.39
C SER A 101 1.93 -0.14 13.78
N ASN A 102 1.34 -0.93 12.87
CA ASN A 102 0.14 -1.71 13.15
C ASN A 102 0.46 -3.08 13.77
N LEU A 103 1.60 -3.70 13.43
CA LEU A 103 2.07 -4.92 14.11
C LEU A 103 2.46 -4.64 15.57
N CYS A 104 3.12 -3.52 15.87
CA CYS A 104 3.49 -3.14 17.24
C CYS A 104 2.32 -2.68 18.11
N ARG A 105 1.18 -2.26 17.52
CA ARG A 105 -0.04 -1.90 18.28
C ARG A 105 -0.87 -3.12 18.68
N GLY A 106 -0.69 -4.27 18.02
CA GLY A 106 -1.34 -5.53 18.36
C GLY A 106 -0.76 -6.26 19.59
N SER A 107 0.39 -5.82 20.11
CA SER A 107 1.10 -6.51 21.21
C SER A 107 0.81 -5.98 22.61
N LYS A 108 -0.10 -5.01 22.79
CA LYS A 108 -0.51 -4.59 24.15
C LYS A 108 -1.61 -5.53 24.67
N SER A 109 -1.22 -6.73 25.09
CA SER A 109 -2.10 -7.67 25.78
C SER A 109 -2.51 -7.15 27.16
N LYS A 110 -3.79 -7.32 27.50
CA LYS A 110 -4.28 -7.30 28.88
C LYS A 110 -3.52 -8.33 29.72
N HIS A 111 -3.10 -7.96 30.94
CA HIS A 111 -3.06 -8.76 32.18
C HIS A 111 -2.46 -7.86 33.29
N SER A 112 -3.26 -7.33 34.22
CA SER A 112 -3.65 -7.91 35.52
C SER A 112 -2.48 -8.13 36.49
N HIS A 113 -2.64 -7.58 37.70
CA HIS A 113 -1.73 -7.61 38.85
C HIS A 113 -1.06 -8.97 39.09
N GLY A 114 0.25 -8.93 39.40
CA GLY A 114 1.00 -10.07 39.94
C GLY A 114 2.47 -9.70 40.15
N THR A 115 2.85 -9.53 41.41
CA THR A 115 4.21 -9.29 41.94
C THR A 115 5.21 -10.41 41.60
N GLY A 116 6.45 -10.02 41.28
CA GLY A 116 7.66 -10.84 41.56
C GLY A 116 8.44 -11.39 40.35
N ASP A 117 9.71 -10.99 40.29
CA ASP A 117 10.87 -11.51 39.54
C ASP A 117 10.91 -11.52 38.01
N GLN A 118 11.86 -10.73 37.50
CA GLN A 118 12.23 -10.61 36.09
C GLN A 118 13.17 -11.74 35.66
N TYR A 119 12.80 -12.46 34.60
CA TYR A 119 13.75 -13.02 33.63
C TYR A 119 13.05 -13.10 32.27
N VAL A 120 13.44 -12.25 31.32
CA VAL A 120 12.97 -12.33 29.93
C VAL A 120 14.05 -12.98 29.09
N ARG A 121 13.81 -14.25 28.72
CA ARG A 121 14.44 -14.90 27.57
C ARG A 121 13.35 -15.29 26.59
N ARG A 122 13.38 -14.71 25.37
CA ARG A 122 13.01 -15.45 24.16
C ARG A 122 13.95 -15.05 23.03
N SER A 123 14.68 -16.06 22.57
CA SER A 123 15.49 -16.09 21.37
C SER A 123 14.60 -16.53 20.20
N VAL A 124 14.75 -15.92 19.03
CA VAL A 124 14.39 -16.51 17.74
C VAL A 124 15.38 -15.97 16.70
N ASP A 125 16.28 -16.86 16.31
CA ASP A 125 16.91 -17.01 14.99
C ASP A 125 17.82 -15.88 14.45
N GLY A 126 19.04 -15.80 15.00
CA GLY A 126 20.17 -16.40 14.26
C GLY A 126 20.98 -15.58 13.26
N VAL A 127 20.86 -14.25 13.16
CA VAL A 127 21.86 -13.41 12.46
C VAL A 127 22.14 -12.14 13.27
N SER A 128 23.32 -12.08 13.88
CA SER A 128 23.86 -10.87 14.47
C SER A 128 24.73 -10.15 13.43
N GLU A 129 24.20 -9.10 12.81
CA GLU A 129 25.04 -8.06 12.22
C GLU A 129 24.93 -6.80 13.07
N SER A 130 26.02 -6.47 13.76
CA SER A 130 26.18 -5.23 14.50
C SER A 130 26.93 -4.23 13.63
N TYR A 131 26.26 -3.16 13.19
CA TYR A 131 26.93 -1.97 12.68
C TYR A 131 26.89 -0.88 13.74
N THR A 132 28.07 -0.44 14.18
CA THR A 132 28.25 0.72 15.06
C THR A 132 28.30 2.00 14.25
N GLN A 133 27.67 3.04 14.77
CA GLN A 133 27.55 4.38 14.19
C GLN A 133 28.89 5.14 14.30
N SER A 134 29.93 4.67 13.61
CA SER A 134 31.22 5.39 13.48
C SER A 134 31.83 5.37 12.07
N THR A 135 31.14 4.86 11.05
CA THR A 135 31.65 4.88 9.66
C THR A 135 30.97 5.94 8.78
N LEU A 136 30.58 7.07 9.38
CA LEU A 136 30.24 8.31 8.69
C LEU A 136 31.17 9.41 9.19
N GLU A 137 32.44 9.35 8.78
CA GLU A 137 33.27 10.53 8.51
C GLU A 137 34.61 10.08 7.94
N GLY A 138 34.92 10.54 6.72
CA GLY A 138 36.24 10.42 6.13
C GLY A 138 36.31 9.52 4.90
N LEU A 139 35.83 10.02 3.76
CA LEU A 139 36.59 9.91 2.51
C LEU A 139 36.10 10.97 1.53
N TRP A 140 36.93 12.00 1.45
CA TRP A 140 36.91 13.08 0.50
C TRP A 140 37.10 12.57 -0.93
N LEU A 141 36.52 13.35 -1.86
CA LEU A 141 36.87 13.51 -3.27
C LEU A 141 38.36 13.26 -3.58
N PRO A 142 38.67 12.70 -4.75
CA PRO A 142 38.69 13.48 -6.00
C PRO A 142 37.61 13.08 -7.01
#